data_AF-A0AAD6YMG4-F1
#
_entry.id   AF-A0AAD6YMG4-F1
#
_cell.length_a   1.000
_cell.length_b   1.000
_cell.length_c   1.000
_cell.angle_alpha   90.00
_cell.angle_beta   90.00
_cell.angle_gamma   90.00
#
_symmetry.space_group_name_H-M   'P 1'
#
loop_
_entity.id
_entity.type
_entity.pdbx_description
1 polymer ?
#
loop_
_entity_poly.entity_id
_entity_poly.type
_entity_poly.pdbx_seq_one_letter_code
_entity_poly.pdbx_strand_id
1 'polypeptide(L)'
;NIPRGFIFLCPMTDIRMENGTVLQDLDSVSYWSLDPSGIERLSTEDANDLGYPSIELKMTARGYSWDGSIYEGLRKFHQAKGFKPDSQDVARHLDYPLSEVSPDVDPQFAFSKPLAVHTSHILHS
;
A
#
# COMPACT_ATOMS: atom_id res chain seq x y z
N ASN A 1 7.67 -33.17 -21.63
CA ASN A 1 8.41 -32.68 -20.45
C ASN A 1 8.56 -31.18 -20.60
N ILE A 2 7.87 -30.41 -19.75
CA ILE A 2 8.00 -28.94 -19.71
C ILE A 2 9.38 -28.64 -19.09
N PRO A 3 10.22 -27.77 -19.68
CA PRO A 3 11.49 -27.40 -19.08
C PRO A 3 11.30 -26.70 -17.73
N ARG A 4 12.34 -26.67 -16.90
CA ARG A 4 12.28 -25.93 -15.64
C ARG A 4 12.30 -24.43 -15.95
N GLY A 5 11.26 -23.72 -15.52
CA GLY A 5 11.14 -22.28 -15.63
C GLY A 5 10.94 -21.63 -14.26
N PHE A 6 11.20 -20.33 -14.22
CA PHE A 6 11.02 -19.47 -13.06
C PHE A 6 10.00 -18.39 -13.42
N ILE A 7 9.11 -18.09 -12.48
CA ILE A 7 8.19 -16.96 -12.59
C ILE A 7 8.76 -15.77 -11.83
N PHE A 8 8.77 -14.62 -12.47
CA PHE A 8 9.15 -13.36 -11.85
C PHE A 8 7.94 -12.44 -11.76
N LEU A 9 7.84 -11.72 -10.65
CA LEU A 9 6.89 -10.65 -10.49
C LEU A 9 7.58 -9.35 -10.90
N CYS A 10 6.99 -8.62 -11.84
CA CYS A 10 7.48 -7.29 -12.18
C CYS A 10 7.36 -6.38 -10.94
N PRO A 11 8.37 -5.54 -10.66
CA PRO A 11 8.23 -4.51 -9.65
C PRO A 11 6.98 -3.69 -9.98
N MET A 12 6.04 -3.62 -9.04
CA MET A 12 4.88 -2.74 -9.17
C MET A 12 5.36 -1.31 -8.95
N THR A 13 5.87 -0.68 -10.00
CA THR A 13 6.46 0.65 -9.87
C THR A 13 5.44 1.76 -9.80
N ASP A 14 4.17 1.57 -10.18
CA ASP A 14 3.14 2.57 -9.90
C ASP A 14 1.74 1.93 -9.83
N ILE A 15 1.18 1.93 -8.62
CA ILE A 15 -0.27 1.86 -8.42
C ILE A 15 -0.69 3.21 -7.88
N ARG A 16 -1.16 4.07 -8.76
CA ARG A 16 -1.91 5.26 -8.35
C ARG A 16 -3.39 4.85 -8.28
N MET A 17 -4.14 5.28 -7.25
CA MET A 17 -5.61 5.31 -6.98
C MET A 17 -6.33 6.60 -7.42
N GLU A 18 -7.65 6.70 -7.73
CA GLU A 18 -8.31 7.85 -8.44
C GLU A 18 -8.82 8.98 -7.53
N ASN A 19 -8.17 9.14 -6.38
CA ASN A 19 -7.69 10.48 -6.03
C ASN A 19 -6.52 10.94 -6.97
N GLY A 20 -6.15 10.09 -7.94
CA GLY A 20 -5.40 10.20 -9.20
C GLY A 20 -4.76 8.84 -9.64
N THR A 21 -5.48 7.89 -10.30
CA THR A 21 -5.05 6.47 -10.53
C THR A 21 -4.08 6.28 -11.70
N VAL A 22 -3.07 5.42 -11.54
CA VAL A 22 -2.24 4.83 -12.58
C VAL A 22 -1.96 3.40 -12.12
N LEU A 23 -2.80 2.45 -12.52
CA LEU A 23 -2.39 1.06 -12.67
C LEU A 23 -1.92 0.94 -14.11
N GLN A 24 -0.72 1.43 -14.42
CA GLN A 24 -0.17 1.21 -15.76
C GLN A 24 0.35 -0.21 -15.81
N ASP A 25 -0.46 -1.03 -16.46
CA ASP A 25 -0.12 -2.32 -17.04
C ASP A 25 0.00 -3.50 -16.07
N LEU A 26 -1.16 -3.96 -15.56
CA LEU A 26 -1.28 -5.29 -14.96
C LEU A 26 -1.18 -6.42 -16.01
N ASP A 27 -1.15 -6.11 -17.31
CA ASP A 27 -1.09 -7.13 -18.36
C ASP A 27 0.25 -7.90 -18.36
N SER A 28 1.25 -7.44 -17.59
CA SER A 28 2.39 -8.28 -17.26
C SER A 28 2.99 -8.08 -15.88
N VAL A 29 2.15 -8.20 -14.83
CA VAL A 29 2.64 -8.29 -13.44
C VAL A 29 3.59 -9.47 -13.22
N SER A 30 3.59 -10.45 -14.13
CA SER A 30 4.53 -11.56 -14.10
C SER A 30 4.98 -11.99 -15.49
N TYR A 31 6.15 -12.62 -15.55
CA TYR A 31 6.65 -13.27 -16.74
C TYR A 31 7.43 -14.54 -16.40
N TRP A 32 7.58 -15.42 -17.39
CA TRP A 32 8.41 -16.61 -17.30
C TRP A 32 9.83 -16.33 -17.76
N SER A 33 10.81 -16.98 -17.13
CA SER A 33 12.20 -17.02 -17.58
C SER A 33 12.75 -18.43 -17.40
N LEU A 34 13.67 -18.84 -18.28
CA LEU A 34 14.45 -20.07 -18.09
C LEU A 34 15.68 -19.83 -17.21
N ASP A 35 16.08 -18.57 -17.05
CA ASP A 35 17.22 -18.15 -16.25
C ASP A 35 16.80 -17.82 -14.81
N PRO A 36 17.48 -18.39 -13.79
CA PRO A 36 17.20 -18.08 -12.39
C PRO A 36 17.38 -16.60 -12.00
N SER A 37 18.07 -15.78 -12.81
CA SER A 37 18.23 -14.35 -12.53
C SER A 37 17.06 -13.51 -13.06
N GLY A 38 16.25 -14.06 -13.96
CA GLY A 38 15.07 -13.38 -14.53
C GLY A 38 15.38 -12.31 -15.56
N ILE A 39 16.64 -12.16 -15.97
CA ILE A 39 17.04 -11.13 -16.95
C ILE A 39 16.45 -11.43 -18.33
N GLU A 40 16.43 -12.70 -18.73
CA GLU A 40 15.90 -13.13 -20.03
C GLU A 40 14.41 -13.49 -19.91
N ARG A 41 13.56 -12.49 -20.15
CA ARG A 41 12.11 -12.65 -20.16
C ARG A 41 11.65 -13.42 -21.41
N LEU A 42 10.87 -14.48 -21.21
CA LEU A 42 10.14 -15.14 -22.29
C LEU A 42 8.97 -14.26 -22.74
N SER A 43 8.71 -14.27 -24.05
CA SER A 43 7.44 -13.75 -24.57
C SER A 43 6.29 -14.68 -24.13
N THR A 44 5.06 -14.16 -24.18
CA THR A 44 3.86 -14.97 -23.87
C THR A 44 3.72 -16.15 -24.86
N GLU A 45 4.10 -15.95 -26.12
CA GLU A 45 4.07 -16.98 -27.16
C GLU A 45 5.11 -18.08 -26.86
N ASP A 46 6.36 -17.69 -26.60
CA ASP A 46 7.42 -18.66 -26.24
C ASP A 46 7.07 -19.45 -24.97
N ALA A 47 6.48 -18.78 -23.98
CA ALA A 47 6.07 -19.44 -22.76
C ALA A 47 4.97 -20.48 -23.01
N ASN A 48 3.97 -20.14 -23.84
CA ASN A 48 2.89 -21.04 -24.24
C ASN A 48 3.41 -22.23 -25.07
N ASP A 49 4.32 -21.99 -26.02
CA ASP A 49 4.93 -23.02 -26.87
C ASP A 49 5.76 -24.02 -26.06
N LEU A 50 6.40 -23.55 -24.98
CA LEU A 50 7.10 -24.40 -24.02
C LEU A 50 6.16 -25.13 -23.04
N GLY A 51 4.86 -24.84 -23.09
CA GLY A 51 3.83 -25.46 -22.25
C GLY A 51 3.73 -24.85 -20.85
N TYR A 52 4.24 -23.64 -20.62
CA TYR A 52 4.02 -22.94 -19.36
C TYR A 52 2.57 -22.43 -19.26
N PRO A 53 1.96 -22.48 -18.07
CA PRO A 53 0.61 -21.98 -17.89
C PRO A 53 0.60 -20.44 -17.97
N SER A 54 -0.51 -19.90 -18.49
CA SER A 54 -0.84 -18.49 -18.30
C SER A 54 -1.15 -18.24 -16.82
N ILE A 55 -0.62 -17.15 -16.28
CA ILE A 55 -0.77 -16.80 -14.87
C ILE A 55 -1.52 -15.48 -14.77
N GLU A 56 -2.67 -15.54 -14.10
CA GLU A 56 -3.44 -14.36 -13.72
C GLU A 56 -3.11 -14.03 -12.26
N LEU A 57 -2.43 -12.89 -12.04
CA LEU A 57 -2.15 -12.43 -10.69
C LEU A 57 -3.31 -11.58 -10.19
N LYS A 58 -4.04 -12.09 -9.20
CA LYS A 58 -5.07 -11.31 -8.50
C LYS A 58 -4.48 -10.65 -7.27
N MET A 59 -4.47 -9.32 -7.25
CA MET A 59 -4.13 -8.54 -6.07
C MET A 59 -5.38 -7.97 -5.41
N THR A 60 -5.41 -7.94 -4.08
CA THR A 60 -6.52 -7.35 -3.32
C THR A 60 -5.93 -6.47 -2.23
N ALA A 61 -6.16 -5.16 -2.33
CA ALA A 61 -5.88 -4.21 -1.27
C ALA A 61 -7.13 -4.05 -0.38
N ARG A 62 -6.94 -4.06 0.94
CA ARG A 62 -7.98 -3.71 1.91
C ARG A 62 -7.51 -2.50 2.70
N GLY A 63 -8.19 -1.38 2.52
CA GLY A 63 -8.02 -0.20 3.36
C GLY A 63 -8.90 -0.32 4.60
N TYR A 64 -8.32 -0.10 5.77
CA TYR A 64 -9.07 0.14 6.99
C TYR A 64 -8.93 1.62 7.34
N SER A 65 -10.05 2.33 7.41
CA SER A 65 -10.08 3.67 7.96
C SER A 65 -10.38 3.60 9.46
N TRP A 66 -9.65 4.39 10.22
CA TRP A 66 -9.98 4.68 11.61
C TRP A 66 -10.54 6.09 11.69
N ASP A 67 -11.61 6.27 12.46
CA ASP A 67 -12.08 7.61 12.77
C ASP A 67 -11.12 8.35 13.70
N GLY A 68 -11.28 9.68 13.80
CA GLY A 68 -10.41 10.51 14.64
C GLY A 68 -10.40 10.14 16.13
N SER A 69 -11.48 9.52 16.63
CA SER A 69 -11.56 9.14 18.04
C SER A 69 -10.62 7.99 18.39
N ILE A 70 -10.42 7.05 17.46
CA ILE A 70 -9.44 5.96 17.59
C ILE A 70 -8.02 6.53 17.68
N TYR A 71 -7.67 7.50 16.81
CA TYR A 71 -6.35 8.15 16.86
C TYR A 71 -6.11 8.88 18.17
N GLU A 72 -7.11 9.58 18.70
CA GLU A 72 -7.01 10.24 20.00
C GLU A 72 -6.89 9.25 21.16
N GLY A 73 -7.58 8.11 21.08
CA GLY A 73 -7.41 7.00 22.02
C GLY A 73 -5.98 6.46 22.02
N LEU A 74 -5.41 6.20 20.84
CA LEU A 74 -4.03 5.75 20.68
C LEU A 74 -3.02 6.79 21.17
N ARG A 75 -3.24 8.08 20.87
CA ARG A 75 -2.42 9.19 21.37
C ARG A 75 -2.31 9.17 22.90
N LYS A 76 -3.46 9.06 23.59
CA LYS A 76 -3.51 9.00 25.06
C LYS A 76 -2.85 7.74 25.61
N PHE A 77 -3.05 6.60 24.96
CA PHE A 77 -2.42 5.33 25.35
C PHE A 77 -0.90 5.41 25.27
N HIS A 78 -0.35 5.94 24.16
CA HIS A 78 1.08 6.12 23.99
C HIS A 78 1.68 7.06 25.05
N GLN A 79 1.00 8.17 25.35
CA GLN A 79 1.42 9.08 26.43
C GLN A 79 1.45 8.38 27.80
N ALA A 80 0.44 7.57 28.11
CA ALA A 80 0.40 6.80 29.36
C ALA A 80 1.53 5.77 29.46
N LYS A 81 2.09 5.34 28.32
CA LYS A 81 3.27 4.45 28.24
C LYS A 81 4.60 5.21 28.18
N GLY A 82 4.59 6.54 28.26
CA GLY A 82 5.78 7.38 28.22
C GLY A 82 6.30 7.69 26.81
N PHE A 83 5.57 7.29 25.77
CA PHE A 83 5.93 7.62 24.39
C PHE A 83 5.43 9.01 24.00
N LYS A 84 6.18 9.69 23.13
CA LYS A 84 5.74 10.93 22.47
C LYS A 84 4.89 10.57 21.24
N PRO A 85 3.61 10.95 21.17
CA PRO A 85 2.73 10.53 20.07
C PRO A 85 3.19 10.94 18.68
N ASP A 86 3.84 12.11 18.56
CA ASP A 86 4.31 12.64 17.28
C ASP A 86 5.76 12.19 16.96
N SER A 87 6.25 11.15 17.65
CA SER A 87 7.58 10.56 17.43
C SER A 87 7.49 9.19 16.76
N GLN A 88 8.61 8.75 16.20
CA GLN A 88 8.76 7.41 15.64
C GLN A 88 9.06 6.34 16.71
N ASP A 89 9.06 6.70 18.00
CA ASP A 89 9.54 5.83 19.07
C ASP A 89 8.68 4.59 19.26
N VAL A 90 7.35 4.72 19.08
CA VAL A 90 6.44 3.56 19.12
C VAL A 90 6.73 2.59 17.97
N ALA A 91 6.89 3.11 16.76
CA ALA A 91 7.18 2.28 15.59
C ALA A 91 8.51 1.55 15.75
N ARG A 92 9.55 2.24 16.21
CA ARG A 92 10.85 1.62 16.52
C ARG A 92 10.76 0.59 17.64
N HIS A 93 10.00 0.86 18.70
CA HIS A 93 9.82 -0.08 19.80
C HIS A 93 9.11 -1.37 19.37
N LEU A 94 8.26 -1.30 18.34
CA LEU A 94 7.53 -2.43 17.77
C LEU A 94 8.22 -3.07 16.56
N ASP A 95 9.44 -2.62 16.22
CA ASP A 95 10.18 -3.02 15.01
C ASP A 95 9.35 -2.87 13.72
N TYR A 96 8.50 -1.84 13.68
CA TYR A 96 7.73 -1.52 12.49
C TYR A 96 8.55 -0.69 11.49
N PRO A 97 8.41 -0.98 10.18
CA PRO A 97 9.06 -0.20 9.15
C PRO A 97 8.55 1.24 9.17
N LEU A 98 9.47 2.19 9.02
CA LEU A 98 9.15 3.60 8.87
C LEU A 98 8.92 3.90 7.39
N SER A 99 7.75 4.44 7.07
CA SER A 99 7.43 4.90 5.72
C SER A 99 7.37 6.43 5.72
N GLU A 100 8.09 7.06 4.79
CA GLU A 100 7.94 8.48 4.52
C GLU A 100 6.77 8.69 3.57
N VAL A 101 5.86 9.59 3.94
CA VAL A 101 4.78 10.01 3.04
C VAL A 101 5.37 11.06 2.11
N SER A 102 5.42 10.77 0.81
CA SER A 102 5.86 11.74 -0.19
C SER A 102 4.97 13.00 -0.14
N PRO A 103 5.53 14.21 -0.22
CA PRO A 103 4.78 15.46 -0.15
C PRO A 103 3.80 15.68 -1.32
N ASP A 104 3.85 14.85 -2.37
CA ASP A 104 2.90 14.89 -3.50
C ASP A 104 1.53 14.27 -3.18
N VAL A 105 1.28 13.87 -1.92
CA VAL A 105 -0.05 13.48 -1.44
C VAL A 105 -0.83 14.74 -1.06
N ASP A 106 -1.97 14.95 -1.71
CA ASP A 106 -2.90 16.07 -1.49
C ASP A 106 -3.06 16.40 0.02
N PRO A 107 -2.79 17.66 0.46
CA PRO A 107 -2.81 18.07 1.87
C PRO A 107 -4.13 17.81 2.60
N GLN A 108 -5.20 17.45 1.91
CA GLN A 108 -6.46 17.00 2.52
C GLN A 108 -6.30 15.71 3.36
N PHE A 109 -5.24 14.93 3.12
CA PHE A 109 -4.98 13.65 3.80
C PHE A 109 -3.73 13.66 4.70
N ALA A 110 -2.93 14.73 4.67
CA ALA A 110 -1.83 14.94 5.60
C ALA A 110 -2.38 15.56 6.90
N PHE A 111 -2.88 14.71 7.80
CA PHE A 111 -3.39 15.08 9.13
C PHE A 111 -4.32 16.30 9.11
N SER A 112 -5.58 16.07 8.73
CA SER A 112 -6.64 17.05 8.94
C SER A 112 -6.64 17.48 10.41
N LYS A 113 -6.25 18.75 10.62
CA LYS A 113 -6.34 19.47 11.90
C LYS A 113 -7.69 19.22 12.55
N PRO A 114 -7.81 19.19 13.89
CA PRO A 114 -9.10 19.02 14.54
C PRO A 114 -10.01 20.16 14.07
N LEU A 115 -11.08 19.80 13.35
CA LEU A 115 -12.14 20.73 13.02
C LEU A 115 -12.77 21.15 14.35
N ALA A 116 -12.51 22.39 14.77
CA ALA A 116 -13.27 23.03 15.82
C ALA A 116 -14.70 23.21 15.31
N VAL A 117 -15.59 22.26 15.62
CA VAL A 117 -17.02 22.43 15.36
C VAL A 117 -17.61 23.19 16.53
N HIS A 118 -17.80 24.49 16.29
CA HIS A 118 -18.60 25.37 17.11
C HIS A 118 -20.04 24.84 17.10
N THR A 119 -20.54 24.36 18.25
CA THR A 119 -21.94 23.96 18.36
C THR A 119 -22.71 25.12 18.96
N SER A 120 -23.41 25.88 18.12
CA SER A 120 -24.37 26.89 18.57
C SER A 120 -25.62 26.19 19.12
N HIS A 121 -25.97 26.51 20.36
CA HIS A 121 -27.23 26.14 20.98
C HIS A 121 -28.41 26.75 20.20
N ILE A 122 -29.39 25.92 19.84
CA ILE A 122 -30.76 26.40 19.64
C ILE A 122 -31.67 25.56 20.53
N LEU A 123 -32.11 26.20 21.62
CA LEU A 123 -33.26 25.79 22.42
C LEU A 123 -34.52 25.97 21.57
N HIS A 124 -35.34 24.94 21.47
CA HIS A 124 -36.75 25.11 21.16
C HIS A 124 -37.58 24.68 22.36
N SER A 125 -38.36 25.66 22.84
CA SER A 125 -39.42 25.63 23.83
C SER A 125 -40.53 24.64 23.50
#